data_AF-A0A919XT24-F1
#
_entry.id   AF-A0A919XT24-F1
#
_cell.length_a   1.000
_cell.length_b   1.000
_cell.length_c   1.000
_cell.angle_alpha   90.00
_cell.angle_beta   90.00
_cell.angle_gamma   90.00
#
_symmetry.space_group_name_H-M   'P 1'
#
loop_
_entity.id
_entity.type
_entity.pdbx_description
1 polymer ?
#
loop_
_entity_poly.entity_id
_entity_poly.type
_entity_poly.pdbx_seq_one_letter_code
_entity_poly.pdbx_strand_id
1 'polypeptide(L)'
;MIRSRKADRRIFLWAYLSIPVQFYWIYIEWYGMFIIFIPIYVFLFLPLPRIINKGTVGFLRSVSSTQWGLMLMVFGLSHLAYFQFATPQYGAGLVLFLVVLTQLNDVVHHLASIILGKHKVVPTANPYLTWEGFLCAFIITTAASYSIYPYLTPLTPTFGLVSGMLISLSGYLGSLTVSVLRRDLLIGADDKFEALKKSYLSRVDSLAYTSPVLFHVIRYYFDFM
;
A
#
# COMPACT_ATOMS: atom_id res chain seq x y z
N MET A 1 19.39 -5.15 -8.92
CA MET A 1 18.62 -4.51 -10.02
C MET A 1 17.90 -5.57 -10.86
N ILE A 2 16.59 -5.44 -11.08
CA ILE A 2 15.90 -6.12 -12.19
C ILE A 2 16.63 -5.66 -13.46
N ARG A 3 17.08 -6.55 -14.35
CA ARG A 3 17.67 -6.14 -15.63
C ARG A 3 16.55 -5.47 -16.42
N SER A 4 16.38 -4.16 -16.24
CA SER A 4 15.49 -3.38 -17.09
C SER A 4 16.04 -3.55 -18.50
N ARG A 5 15.25 -4.16 -19.39
CA ARG A 5 15.67 -4.19 -20.78
C ARG A 5 15.76 -2.72 -21.20
N LYS A 6 16.68 -2.35 -22.09
CA LYS A 6 16.63 -1.03 -22.76
C LYS A 6 15.22 -0.78 -23.35
N ALA A 7 14.49 -1.87 -23.60
CA ALA A 7 13.10 -1.92 -23.98
C ALA A 7 12.12 -1.24 -22.98
N ASP A 8 12.37 -1.28 -21.67
CA ASP A 8 11.38 -0.89 -20.65
C ASP A 8 11.63 0.53 -20.10
N ARG A 9 12.76 1.17 -20.47
CA ARG A 9 13.13 2.53 -20.00
C ARG A 9 12.05 3.59 -20.25
N ARG A 10 11.33 3.51 -21.38
CA ARG A 10 10.26 4.46 -21.72
C ARG A 10 9.04 4.30 -20.81
N ILE A 11 8.65 3.07 -20.49
CA ILE A 11 7.58 2.80 -19.53
C ILE A 11 7.95 3.41 -18.18
N PHE A 12 9.16 3.15 -17.69
CA PHE A 12 9.57 3.67 -16.38
C PHE A 12 9.63 5.19 -16.34
N LEU A 13 10.09 5.85 -17.41
CA LEU A 13 10.03 7.31 -17.51
C LEU A 13 8.59 7.82 -17.35
N TRP A 14 7.64 7.22 -18.04
CA TRP A 14 6.22 7.61 -17.94
C TRP A 14 5.64 7.34 -16.55
N ALA A 15 6.00 6.21 -15.95
CA ALA A 15 5.66 5.91 -14.56
C ALA A 15 6.21 6.97 -13.60
N TYR A 16 7.46 7.40 -13.76
CA TYR A 16 8.03 8.46 -12.93
C TYR A 16 7.36 9.82 -13.16
N LEU A 17 7.00 10.14 -14.40
CA LEU A 17 6.26 11.37 -14.73
C LEU A 17 4.84 11.37 -14.14
N SER A 18 4.22 10.20 -13.93
CA SER A 18 2.91 10.14 -13.26
C SER A 18 2.97 10.52 -11.78
N ILE A 19 4.13 10.45 -11.12
CA ILE A 19 4.27 10.82 -9.69
C ILE A 19 3.96 12.30 -9.46
N PRO A 20 4.68 13.28 -10.04
CA PRO A 20 4.38 14.69 -9.82
C PRO A 20 2.97 15.06 -10.27
N VAL A 21 2.45 14.43 -11.34
CA VAL A 21 1.07 14.66 -11.80
C VAL A 21 0.04 14.16 -10.78
N GLN A 22 0.26 13.00 -10.16
CA GLN A 22 -0.62 12.49 -9.09
C GLN A 22 -0.66 13.47 -7.91
N PHE A 23 0.50 13.96 -7.46
CA PHE A 23 0.56 14.94 -6.36
C PHE A 23 0.04 16.32 -6.75
N TYR A 24 0.14 16.70 -8.02
CA TYR A 24 -0.46 17.92 -8.53
C TYR A 24 -1.99 17.90 -8.39
N TRP A 25 -2.65 16.78 -8.70
CA TRP A 25 -4.10 16.64 -8.48
C TRP A 25 -4.51 16.81 -7.03
N ILE A 26 -3.67 16.35 -6.09
CA ILE A 26 -3.87 16.57 -4.65
C ILE A 26 -3.72 18.04 -4.31
N TYR A 27 -2.68 18.69 -4.83
CA TYR A 27 -2.37 20.10 -4.54
C TYR A 27 -3.49 21.05 -4.97
N ILE A 28 -4.15 20.77 -6.10
CA ILE A 28 -5.32 21.55 -6.56
C ILE A 28 -6.66 21.00 -6.03
N GLU A 29 -6.61 20.05 -5.09
CA GLU A 29 -7.78 19.44 -4.43
C GLU A 29 -8.78 18.77 -5.39
N TRP A 30 -8.31 18.34 -6.57
CA TRP A 30 -9.16 17.69 -7.56
C TRP A 30 -9.32 16.19 -7.29
N TYR A 31 -10.15 15.88 -6.28
CA TYR A 31 -10.42 14.51 -5.81
C TYR A 31 -10.77 13.53 -6.94
N GLY A 32 -11.68 13.93 -7.85
CA GLY A 32 -12.13 13.08 -8.95
C GLY A 32 -10.97 12.62 -9.83
N MET A 33 -10.11 13.56 -10.24
CA MET A 33 -8.91 13.23 -11.02
C MET A 33 -7.89 12.44 -10.23
N PHE A 34 -7.67 12.77 -8.96
CA PHE A 34 -6.76 12.03 -8.07
C PHE A 34 -7.08 10.52 -8.00
N ILE A 35 -8.37 10.16 -7.89
CA ILE A 35 -8.79 8.76 -7.79
C ILE A 35 -8.72 8.04 -9.14
N ILE A 36 -9.06 8.69 -10.26
CA ILE A 36 -9.12 8.02 -11.56
C ILE A 36 -7.79 8.06 -12.35
N PHE A 37 -6.86 8.95 -12.00
CA PHE A 37 -5.64 9.19 -12.79
C PHE A 37 -4.81 7.92 -12.98
N ILE A 38 -4.37 7.26 -11.91
CA ILE A 38 -3.55 6.05 -12.02
C ILE A 38 -4.37 4.82 -12.45
N PRO A 39 -5.53 4.53 -11.84
CA PRO A 39 -6.30 3.33 -12.18
C PRO A 39 -6.86 3.33 -13.60
N ILE A 40 -7.22 4.49 -14.16
CA ILE A 40 -7.86 4.59 -15.48
C ILE A 40 -6.89 5.16 -16.52
N TYR A 41 -6.43 6.40 -16.34
CA TYR A 41 -5.67 7.08 -17.38
C TYR A 41 -4.27 6.51 -17.56
N VAL A 42 -3.52 6.31 -16.46
CA VAL A 42 -2.19 5.70 -16.55
C VAL A 42 -2.31 4.26 -17.02
N PHE A 43 -3.29 3.49 -16.54
CA PHE A 43 -3.54 2.14 -17.05
C PHE A 43 -3.71 2.10 -18.57
N LEU A 44 -4.49 3.03 -19.13
CA LEU A 44 -4.77 3.12 -20.56
C LEU A 44 -3.54 3.53 -21.38
N PHE A 45 -2.77 4.51 -20.91
CA PHE A 45 -1.70 5.14 -21.70
C PHE A 45 -0.30 4.55 -21.44
N LEU A 46 -0.04 3.97 -20.27
CA LEU A 46 1.25 3.37 -19.90
C LEU A 46 1.77 2.30 -20.89
N PRO A 47 0.92 1.49 -21.56
CA PRO A 47 1.41 0.51 -22.53
C PRO A 47 1.93 1.14 -23.84
N LEU A 48 1.44 2.32 -24.25
CA LEU A 48 1.74 2.92 -25.56
C LEU A 48 3.25 3.15 -25.82
N PRO A 49 4.04 3.70 -24.88
CA PRO A 49 5.48 3.93 -25.08
C PRO A 49 6.27 2.64 -25.30
N ARG A 50 5.70 1.49 -24.94
CA ARG A 50 6.33 0.17 -25.12
C ARG A 50 5.99 -0.48 -26.45
N ILE A 51 4.83 -0.15 -27.01
CA ILE A 51 4.41 -0.58 -28.35
C ILE A 51 5.27 0.11 -29.41
N ILE A 52 5.61 1.39 -29.19
CA ILE A 52 6.40 2.18 -30.14
C ILE A 52 7.86 1.68 -30.17
N ASN A 53 8.23 1.05 -31.29
CA ASN A 53 9.57 0.62 -31.70
C ASN A 53 10.17 -0.59 -30.95
N LYS A 54 9.36 -1.45 -30.33
CA LYS A 54 9.87 -2.61 -29.58
C LYS A 54 8.97 -3.83 -29.75
N GLY A 55 9.57 -5.00 -29.98
CA GLY A 55 8.84 -6.26 -30.14
C GLY A 55 8.03 -6.68 -28.91
N THR A 56 7.18 -7.70 -29.09
CA THR A 56 6.16 -8.18 -28.14
C THR A 56 6.71 -8.92 -26.91
N VAL A 57 7.96 -9.37 -26.96
CA VAL A 57 8.55 -10.23 -25.92
C VAL A 57 8.60 -9.52 -24.58
N GLY A 58 7.89 -10.08 -23.60
CA GLY A 58 7.85 -9.57 -22.22
C GLY A 58 7.01 -8.31 -22.02
N PHE A 59 6.19 -7.93 -23.02
CA PHE A 59 5.32 -6.76 -22.95
C PHE A 59 4.38 -6.80 -21.73
N LEU A 60 3.59 -7.88 -21.60
CA LEU A 60 2.63 -8.02 -20.50
C LEU A 60 3.33 -7.94 -19.14
N ARG A 61 4.42 -8.70 -18.95
CA ARG A 61 5.20 -8.67 -17.70
C ARG A 61 5.63 -7.24 -17.34
N SER A 62 6.18 -6.48 -18.29
CA SER A 62 6.67 -5.11 -18.04
C SER A 62 5.54 -4.12 -17.73
N VAL A 63 4.44 -4.18 -18.49
CA VAL A 63 3.30 -3.28 -18.30
C VAL A 63 2.61 -3.59 -16.98
N SER A 64 2.26 -4.85 -16.73
CA SER A 64 1.59 -5.29 -15.51
C SER A 64 2.44 -5.01 -14.27
N SER A 65 3.74 -5.31 -14.28
CA SER A 65 4.59 -5.05 -13.12
C SER A 65 4.72 -3.56 -12.82
N THR A 66 4.77 -2.72 -13.85
CA THR A 66 4.85 -1.26 -13.66
C THR A 66 3.54 -0.71 -13.14
N GLN A 67 2.40 -1.15 -13.71
CA GLN A 67 1.09 -0.74 -13.23
C GLN A 67 0.86 -1.13 -11.77
N TRP A 68 1.20 -2.37 -11.39
CA TRP A 68 1.14 -2.82 -10.00
C TRP A 68 2.03 -1.97 -9.08
N GLY A 69 3.24 -1.65 -9.54
CA GLY A 69 4.14 -0.74 -8.82
C GLY A 69 3.53 0.64 -8.60
N LEU A 70 2.91 1.22 -9.63
CA LEU A 70 2.24 2.53 -9.53
C LEU A 70 1.02 2.49 -8.61
N MET A 71 0.20 1.44 -8.69
CA MET A 71 -0.97 1.26 -7.83
C MET A 71 -0.57 1.18 -6.35
N LEU A 72 0.49 0.45 -6.01
CA LEU A 72 0.93 0.30 -4.63
C LEU A 72 1.71 1.51 -4.14
N MET A 73 2.75 1.90 -4.88
CA MET A 73 3.77 2.84 -4.38
C MET A 73 3.42 4.30 -4.63
N VAL A 74 2.56 4.59 -5.61
CA VAL A 74 2.17 5.97 -5.93
C VAL A 74 0.73 6.18 -5.51
N PHE A 75 -0.22 5.45 -6.10
CA PHE A 75 -1.64 5.62 -5.81
C PHE A 75 -1.94 5.36 -4.33
N GLY A 76 -1.61 4.17 -3.80
CA GLY A 76 -1.86 3.82 -2.40
C GLY A 76 -1.30 4.85 -1.41
N LEU A 77 0.00 5.15 -1.50
CA LEU A 77 0.68 6.08 -0.58
C LEU A 77 0.27 7.54 -0.76
N SER A 78 -0.11 7.97 -1.96
CA SER A 78 -0.53 9.36 -2.20
C SER A 78 -1.79 9.76 -1.41
N HIS A 79 -2.60 8.79 -0.96
CA HIS A 79 -3.73 9.05 -0.06
C HIS A 79 -3.29 9.65 1.29
N LEU A 80 -2.08 9.34 1.76
CA LEU A 80 -1.53 9.94 2.97
C LEU A 80 -1.37 11.45 2.83
N ALA A 81 -0.91 11.90 1.67
CA ALA A 81 -0.74 13.33 1.40
C ALA A 81 -2.08 14.05 1.29
N TYR A 82 -3.12 13.37 0.78
CA TYR A 82 -4.44 13.97 0.63
C TYR A 82 -5.08 14.34 1.97
N PHE A 83 -4.84 13.58 3.05
CA PHE A 83 -5.41 13.89 4.38
C PHE A 83 -5.13 15.33 4.85
N GLN A 84 -3.95 15.88 4.55
CA GLN A 84 -3.58 17.24 4.94
C GLN A 84 -4.44 18.31 4.26
N PHE A 85 -4.85 18.06 3.01
CA PHE A 85 -5.69 18.97 2.24
C PHE A 85 -7.18 18.78 2.55
N ALA A 86 -7.60 17.54 2.80
CA ALA A 86 -8.98 17.26 3.22
C ALA A 86 -9.31 17.88 4.58
N THR A 87 -8.37 17.89 5.53
CA THR A 87 -8.58 18.47 6.85
C THR A 87 -7.27 19.05 7.38
N PRO A 88 -7.01 20.36 7.19
CA PRO A 88 -5.77 20.96 7.67
C PRO A 88 -5.58 20.86 9.19
N GLN A 89 -6.68 20.82 9.94
CA GLN A 89 -6.68 20.75 11.41
C GLN A 89 -6.32 19.35 11.93
N TYR A 90 -6.83 18.29 11.30
CA TYR A 90 -6.70 16.92 11.79
C TYR A 90 -5.88 16.00 10.87
N GLY A 91 -5.49 16.47 9.69
CA GLY A 91 -4.83 15.68 8.65
C GLY A 91 -3.56 15.01 9.13
N ALA A 92 -2.68 15.77 9.79
CA ALA A 92 -1.47 15.22 10.41
C ALA A 92 -1.78 14.16 11.48
N GLY A 93 -2.83 14.38 12.28
CA GLY A 93 -3.27 13.43 13.31
C GLY A 93 -3.81 12.12 12.73
N LEU A 94 -4.61 12.20 11.66
CA LEU A 94 -5.12 11.05 10.91
C LEU A 94 -4.00 10.24 10.24
N VAL A 95 -3.02 10.93 9.63
CA VAL A 95 -1.84 10.27 9.05
C VAL A 95 -1.03 9.57 10.12
N LEU A 96 -0.77 10.24 11.25
CA LEU A 96 -0.04 9.66 12.37
C LEU A 96 -0.77 8.44 12.93
N PHE A 97 -2.08 8.55 13.14
CA PHE A 97 -2.96 7.47 13.60
C PHE A 97 -2.86 6.23 12.69
N LEU A 98 -3.00 6.43 11.38
CA LEU A 98 -2.89 5.37 10.38
C LEU A 98 -1.50 4.72 10.36
N VAL A 99 -0.43 5.51 10.34
CA VAL A 99 0.95 5.01 10.28
C VAL A 99 1.28 4.22 11.54
N VAL A 100 0.99 4.76 12.72
CA VAL A 100 1.27 4.10 14.00
C VAL A 100 0.53 2.77 14.09
N LEU A 101 -0.78 2.74 13.78
CA LEU A 101 -1.57 1.51 13.87
C LEU A 101 -1.16 0.48 12.82
N THR A 102 -0.81 0.90 11.60
CA THR A 102 -0.32 -0.02 10.57
C THR A 102 1.00 -0.67 11.00
N GLN A 103 1.97 0.12 11.50
CA GLN A 103 3.25 -0.42 11.96
C GLN A 103 3.11 -1.28 13.21
N LEU A 104 2.23 -0.89 14.14
CA LEU A 104 1.88 -1.72 15.29
C LEU A 104 1.31 -3.07 14.83
N ASN A 105 0.41 -3.06 13.84
CA ASN A 105 -0.18 -4.27 13.27
C ASN A 105 0.89 -5.22 12.74
N ASP A 106 1.82 -4.72 11.93
CA ASP A 106 2.90 -5.54 11.35
C ASP A 106 3.82 -6.13 12.44
N VAL A 107 4.20 -5.32 13.44
CA VAL A 107 5.05 -5.78 14.54
C VAL A 107 4.35 -6.86 15.37
N VAL A 108 3.10 -6.62 15.76
CA VAL A 108 2.32 -7.57 16.56
C VAL A 108 2.06 -8.84 15.76
N HIS A 109 1.72 -8.72 14.48
CA HIS A 109 1.52 -9.86 13.58
C HIS A 109 2.76 -10.73 13.52
N HIS A 110 3.92 -10.13 13.27
CA HIS A 110 5.17 -10.85 13.17
C HIS A 110 5.55 -11.56 14.48
N LEU A 111 5.44 -10.86 15.62
CA LEU A 111 5.75 -11.44 16.93
C LEU A 111 4.80 -12.59 17.29
N ALA A 112 3.50 -12.39 17.11
CA ALA A 112 2.49 -13.41 17.38
C ALA A 112 2.64 -14.62 16.46
N SER A 113 2.99 -14.41 15.19
CA SER A 113 3.27 -15.50 14.25
C SER A 113 4.52 -16.30 14.60
N ILE A 114 5.54 -15.70 15.23
CA ILE A 114 6.71 -16.44 15.73
C ILE A 114 6.37 -17.26 16.97
N ILE A 115 5.61 -16.68 17.92
CA ILE A 115 5.37 -17.29 19.24
C ILE A 115 4.24 -18.32 19.18
N LEU A 116 3.13 -18.00 18.50
CA LEU A 116 1.89 -18.77 18.50
C LEU A 116 1.56 -19.40 17.14
N GLY A 117 2.29 -19.04 16.09
CA GLY A 117 1.95 -19.38 14.72
C GLY A 117 2.08 -20.88 14.42
N LYS A 118 0.94 -21.55 14.24
CA LYS A 118 0.87 -22.96 13.82
C LYS A 118 0.32 -23.08 12.40
N HIS A 119 -0.74 -22.32 12.09
CA HIS A 119 -1.41 -22.38 10.78
C HIS A 119 -0.90 -21.29 9.84
N LYS A 120 0.10 -21.64 9.03
CA LYS A 120 0.69 -20.77 7.99
C LYS A 120 -0.28 -20.61 6.82
N VAL A 121 -0.45 -19.38 6.35
CA VAL A 121 -1.40 -19.07 5.27
C VAL A 121 -0.77 -19.27 3.89
N VAL A 122 0.43 -18.71 3.67
CA VAL A 122 1.15 -18.83 2.39
C VAL A 122 2.62 -19.19 2.65
N PRO A 123 2.91 -20.44 3.09
CA PRO A 123 4.25 -20.84 3.52
C PRO A 123 5.30 -20.78 2.39
N THR A 124 4.88 -20.88 1.13
CA THR A 124 5.76 -20.78 -0.06
C THR A 124 6.28 -19.37 -0.31
N ALA A 125 5.54 -18.35 0.13
CA ALA A 125 5.90 -16.94 -0.02
C ALA A 125 6.50 -16.35 1.27
N ASN A 126 5.83 -16.54 2.40
CA ASN A 126 6.28 -16.04 3.70
C ASN A 126 5.84 -16.99 4.84
N PRO A 127 6.78 -17.68 5.50
CA PRO A 127 6.46 -18.63 6.56
C PRO A 127 6.00 -17.97 7.86
N TYR A 128 6.18 -16.65 8.00
CA TYR A 128 5.77 -15.87 9.16
C TYR A 128 4.36 -15.29 9.03
N LEU A 129 3.63 -15.57 7.94
CA LEU A 129 2.22 -15.20 7.84
C LEU A 129 1.33 -16.33 8.36
N THR A 130 0.80 -16.16 9.58
CA THR A 130 -0.09 -17.15 10.20
C THR A 130 -1.46 -16.58 10.58
N TRP A 131 -2.46 -17.46 10.65
CA TRP A 131 -3.82 -17.09 11.08
C TRP A 131 -3.86 -16.62 12.54
N GLU A 132 -3.07 -17.24 13.42
CA GLU A 132 -2.99 -16.85 14.83
C GLU A 132 -2.37 -15.47 14.99
N GLY A 133 -1.33 -15.17 14.19
CA GLY A 133 -0.73 -13.85 14.15
C GLY A 133 -1.74 -12.80 13.69
N PHE A 134 -2.53 -13.11 12.65
CA PHE A 134 -3.57 -12.21 12.16
C PHE A 134 -4.62 -11.92 13.23
N LEU A 135 -5.16 -12.95 13.89
CA LEU A 135 -6.17 -12.77 14.92
C LEU A 135 -5.64 -11.94 16.11
N CYS A 136 -4.40 -12.22 16.54
CA CYS A 136 -3.76 -11.47 17.62
C CYS A 136 -3.53 -10.00 17.24
N ALA A 137 -2.98 -9.75 16.05
CA ALA A 137 -2.77 -8.40 15.52
C ALA A 137 -4.10 -7.65 15.35
N PHE A 138 -5.15 -8.32 14.90
CA PHE A 138 -6.49 -7.74 14.76
C PHE A 138 -7.05 -7.25 16.08
N ILE A 139 -7.00 -8.07 17.13
CA ILE A 139 -7.50 -7.71 18.46
C ILE A 139 -6.68 -6.55 19.04
N ILE A 140 -5.35 -6.67 19.03
CA ILE A 140 -4.45 -5.66 19.63
C ILE A 140 -4.52 -4.33 18.88
N THR A 141 -4.53 -4.36 17.56
CA THR A 141 -4.61 -3.13 16.74
C THR A 141 -5.97 -2.45 16.91
N THR A 142 -7.05 -3.22 17.00
CA THR A 142 -8.40 -2.67 17.27
C THR A 142 -8.47 -2.03 18.65
N ALA A 143 -7.93 -2.69 19.68
CA ALA A 143 -7.86 -2.13 21.02
C ALA A 143 -6.98 -0.86 21.07
N ALA A 144 -5.81 -0.88 20.45
CA ALA A 144 -4.92 0.28 20.37
C ALA A 144 -5.58 1.45 19.62
N SER A 145 -6.31 1.17 18.54
CA SER A 145 -7.08 2.15 17.80
C SER A 145 -8.13 2.81 18.68
N TYR A 146 -8.89 2.03 19.45
CA TYR A 146 -9.86 2.56 20.40
C TYR A 146 -9.22 3.39 21.53
N SER A 147 -8.02 3.04 21.98
CA SER A 147 -7.33 3.80 23.02
C SER A 147 -6.74 5.12 22.50
N ILE A 148 -6.28 5.17 21.25
CA ILE A 148 -5.52 6.30 20.70
C ILE A 148 -6.40 7.28 19.91
N TYR A 149 -7.54 6.85 19.35
CA TYR A 149 -8.39 7.72 18.51
C TYR A 149 -8.75 9.08 19.15
N PRO A 150 -9.06 9.21 20.47
CA PRO A 150 -9.50 10.49 21.03
C PRO A 150 -8.40 11.56 21.01
N TYR A 151 -7.14 11.14 20.98
CA TYR A 151 -5.99 12.04 21.05
C TYR A 151 -5.51 12.51 19.68
N LEU A 152 -5.69 11.67 18.64
CA LEU A 152 -5.14 11.93 17.31
C LEU A 152 -6.18 12.32 16.28
N THR A 153 -7.45 11.99 16.51
CA THR A 153 -8.48 12.04 15.46
C THR A 153 -9.79 12.62 15.98
N PRO A 154 -10.59 13.30 15.14
CA PRO A 154 -11.93 13.77 15.49
C PRO A 154 -13.01 12.68 15.38
N LEU A 155 -12.62 11.40 15.37
CA LEU A 155 -13.53 10.28 15.12
C LEU A 155 -14.43 9.99 16.32
N THR A 156 -15.62 9.47 16.06
CA THR A 156 -16.49 8.94 17.13
C THR A 156 -15.93 7.61 17.66
N PRO A 157 -16.33 7.17 18.87
CA PRO A 157 -15.85 5.91 19.45
C PRO A 157 -16.06 4.69 18.55
N THR A 158 -17.20 4.64 17.85
CA THR A 158 -17.53 3.58 16.88
C THR A 158 -16.54 3.58 15.71
N PHE A 159 -16.24 4.75 15.15
CA PHE A 159 -15.28 4.85 14.05
C PHE A 159 -13.83 4.62 14.50
N GLY A 160 -13.49 4.93 15.75
CA GLY A 160 -12.22 4.54 16.36
C GLY A 160 -12.02 3.02 16.40
N LEU A 161 -13.06 2.25 16.75
CA LEU A 161 -13.01 0.79 16.69
C LEU A 161 -12.95 0.26 15.26
N VAL A 162 -13.86 0.73 14.40
CA VAL A 162 -13.96 0.27 13.00
C VAL A 162 -12.65 0.55 12.24
N SER A 163 -12.00 1.69 12.48
CA SER A 163 -10.73 2.03 11.86
C SER A 163 -9.63 1.01 12.19
N GLY A 164 -9.53 0.58 13.44
CA GLY A 164 -8.55 -0.43 13.85
C GLY A 164 -8.77 -1.79 13.18
N MET A 165 -10.04 -2.19 13.06
CA MET A 165 -10.42 -3.42 12.34
C MET A 165 -10.05 -3.34 10.85
N LEU A 166 -10.38 -2.21 10.21
CA LEU A 166 -10.08 -1.97 8.80
C LEU A 166 -8.59 -1.92 8.52
N ILE A 167 -7.82 -1.22 9.37
CA ILE A 167 -6.35 -1.14 9.26
C ILE A 167 -5.75 -2.53 9.40
N SER A 168 -6.18 -3.32 10.40
CA SER A 168 -5.64 -4.67 10.56
C SER A 168 -5.99 -5.59 9.38
N LEU A 169 -7.21 -5.51 8.85
CA LEU A 169 -7.61 -6.36 7.73
C LEU A 169 -6.88 -5.97 6.44
N SER A 170 -6.86 -4.69 6.11
CA SER A 170 -6.20 -4.19 4.90
C SER A 170 -4.68 -4.33 4.96
N GLY A 171 -4.06 -4.09 6.12
CA GLY A 171 -2.63 -4.30 6.35
C GLY A 171 -2.25 -5.77 6.13
N TYR A 172 -3.02 -6.70 6.69
CA TYR A 172 -2.81 -8.13 6.48
C TYR A 172 -2.94 -8.56 5.01
N LEU A 173 -3.99 -8.08 4.30
CA LEU A 173 -4.17 -8.34 2.87
C LEU A 173 -3.03 -7.77 2.02
N GLY A 174 -2.51 -6.59 2.39
CA GLY A 174 -1.35 -5.99 1.75
C GLY A 174 -0.10 -6.83 1.95
N SER A 175 0.19 -7.22 3.19
CA SER A 175 1.33 -8.07 3.54
C SER A 175 1.29 -9.44 2.85
N LEU A 176 0.12 -10.06 2.71
CA LEU A 176 -0.08 -11.28 1.92
C LEU A 176 0.24 -11.05 0.44
N THR A 177 -0.40 -10.06 -0.17
CA THR A 177 -0.27 -9.79 -1.61
C THR A 177 1.16 -9.45 -1.99
N VAL A 178 1.81 -8.58 -1.21
CA VAL A 178 3.19 -8.16 -1.48
C VAL A 178 4.18 -9.29 -1.20
N SER A 179 3.93 -10.16 -0.21
CA SER A 179 4.77 -11.34 0.02
C SER A 179 4.76 -12.28 -1.19
N VAL A 180 3.59 -12.54 -1.77
CA VAL A 180 3.47 -13.37 -2.99
C VAL A 180 4.11 -12.68 -4.19
N LEU A 181 3.83 -11.38 -4.40
CA LEU A 181 4.40 -10.60 -5.50
C LEU A 181 5.93 -10.60 -5.46
N ARG A 182 6.53 -10.43 -4.27
CA ARG A 182 7.98 -10.51 -4.11
C ARG A 182 8.50 -11.88 -4.50
N ARG A 183 7.83 -12.95 -4.07
CA ARG A 183 8.26 -14.32 -4.39
C ARG A 183 8.24 -14.58 -5.89
N ASP A 184 7.18 -14.15 -6.58
CA ASP A 184 7.04 -14.28 -8.03
C ASP A 184 8.11 -13.49 -8.80
N LEU A 185 8.37 -12.25 -8.41
CA LEU A 185 9.41 -11.41 -9.03
C LEU A 185 10.83 -11.96 -8.85
N LEU A 186 11.04 -12.86 -7.87
CA LEU A 186 12.33 -13.47 -7.56
C LEU A 186 12.54 -14.85 -8.24
N ILE A 187 11.52 -15.45 -8.86
CA ILE A 187 11.66 -16.71 -9.61
C ILE A 187 12.68 -16.47 -10.75
N GLY A 188 13.90 -17.02 -10.58
CA GLY A 188 15.02 -16.90 -11.51
C GLY A 188 16.14 -15.92 -11.11
N ALA A 189 16.22 -15.46 -9.85
CA ALA A 189 17.31 -14.61 -9.36
C ALA A 189 17.78 -15.00 -7.95
N ASP A 190 18.56 -16.08 -7.86
CA ASP A 190 18.97 -16.70 -6.59
C ASP A 190 19.80 -15.77 -5.67
N ASP A 191 20.59 -14.85 -6.22
CA ASP A 191 21.43 -13.92 -5.43
C ASP A 191 20.68 -12.68 -4.88
N LYS A 192 19.41 -12.45 -5.28
CA LYS A 192 18.67 -11.21 -4.96
C LYS A 192 17.83 -11.26 -3.70
N PHE A 193 17.74 -12.44 -3.08
CA PHE A 193 16.90 -12.66 -1.90
C PHE A 193 17.40 -11.88 -0.66
N GLU A 194 18.73 -11.83 -0.43
CA GLU A 194 19.30 -11.09 0.70
C GLU A 194 19.20 -9.57 0.55
N ALA A 195 19.41 -9.03 -0.66
CA ALA A 195 19.35 -7.60 -0.91
C ALA A 195 17.93 -7.02 -0.72
N LEU A 196 16.88 -7.83 -0.98
CA LEU A 196 15.50 -7.40 -0.78
C LEU A 196 15.01 -7.58 0.66
N LYS A 197 15.65 -8.46 1.46
CA LYS A 197 15.39 -8.59 2.91
C LYS A 197 15.70 -7.29 3.67
N LYS A 198 16.55 -6.41 3.09
CA LYS A 198 16.87 -5.06 3.57
C LYS A 198 16.07 -3.95 2.88
N SER A 199 15.08 -4.28 2.04
CA SER A 199 14.39 -3.28 1.21
C SER A 199 13.41 -2.45 2.03
N TYR A 200 13.57 -1.13 2.02
CA TYR A 200 12.60 -0.16 2.54
C TYR A 200 11.16 -0.40 2.06
N LEU A 201 10.99 -1.06 0.91
CA LEU A 201 9.70 -1.45 0.35
C LEU A 201 8.87 -2.37 1.27
N SER A 202 9.51 -3.11 2.19
CA SER A 202 8.85 -3.98 3.17
C SER A 202 8.35 -3.29 4.43
N ARG A 203 8.54 -1.97 4.51
CA ARG A 203 8.01 -1.16 5.61
C ARG A 203 6.77 -0.37 5.21
N VAL A 204 6.46 -0.35 3.91
CA VAL A 204 5.49 0.57 3.30
C VAL A 204 4.42 -0.20 2.51
N ASP A 205 4.55 -1.52 2.41
CA ASP A 205 3.63 -2.42 1.71
C ASP A 205 2.27 -2.52 2.39
N SER A 206 2.24 -2.80 3.69
CA SER A 206 1.02 -2.74 4.50
C SER A 206 0.38 -1.35 4.43
N LEU A 207 1.20 -0.29 4.55
CA LEU A 207 0.76 1.10 4.53
C LEU A 207 0.14 1.51 3.19
N ALA A 208 0.66 1.01 2.07
CA ALA A 208 0.09 1.25 0.73
C ALA A 208 -1.33 0.70 0.58
N TYR A 209 -1.70 -0.34 1.34
CA TYR A 209 -3.05 -0.91 1.37
C TYR A 209 -3.95 -0.24 2.40
N THR A 210 -3.44 0.05 3.61
CA THR A 210 -4.25 0.66 4.67
C THR A 210 -4.63 2.11 4.34
N SER A 211 -3.74 2.85 3.67
CA SER A 211 -3.95 4.26 3.30
C SER A 211 -5.21 4.54 2.48
N PRO A 212 -5.42 3.92 1.30
CA PRO A 212 -6.63 4.16 0.52
C PRO A 212 -7.89 3.69 1.25
N VAL A 213 -7.84 2.56 1.97
CA VAL A 213 -9.01 2.00 2.67
C VAL A 213 -9.51 2.97 3.74
N LEU A 214 -8.61 3.41 4.64
CA LEU A 214 -8.99 4.32 5.69
C LEU A 214 -9.41 5.68 5.11
N PHE A 215 -8.67 6.19 4.11
CA PHE A 215 -8.99 7.47 3.48
C PHE A 215 -10.42 7.52 2.93
N HIS A 216 -10.83 6.51 2.17
CA HIS A 216 -12.17 6.49 1.58
C HIS A 216 -13.27 6.35 2.62
N VAL A 217 -13.04 5.56 3.69
CA VAL A 217 -13.98 5.42 4.80
C VAL A 217 -14.16 6.74 5.51
N ILE A 218 -13.06 7.41 5.87
CA ILE A 218 -13.18 8.69 6.56
C ILE A 218 -13.84 9.72 5.65
N ARG A 219 -13.42 9.83 4.38
CA ARG A 219 -14.03 10.77 3.42
C ARG A 219 -15.52 10.54 3.18
N TYR A 220 -16.00 9.28 3.22
CA TYR A 220 -17.40 8.97 2.97
C TYR A 220 -18.31 9.29 4.16
N TYR A 221 -17.82 9.09 5.40
CA TYR A 221 -18.63 9.26 6.62
C TYR A 221 -18.40 10.59 7.34
N PHE A 222 -17.20 11.14 7.21
CA PHE A 222 -16.84 12.45 7.68
C PHE A 222 -16.69 13.28 6.42
N ASP A 223 -17.77 13.95 6.04
CA ASP A 223 -17.73 14.99 5.04
C ASP A 223 -16.72 16.02 5.53
N PHE A 224 -15.48 15.88 5.05
CA PHE A 224 -14.44 16.86 5.14
C PHE A 224 -14.87 18.04 4.26
N MET A 225 -15.81 18.82 4.79
CA MET A 225 -16.21 20.14 4.28
C MET A 225 -15.35 21.21 4.94
#